data_AF-A0A350CTH7-F1
#
_entry.id   AF-A0A350CTH7-F1
#
_cell.length_a   1.000
_cell.length_b   1.000
_cell.length_c   1.000
_cell.angle_alpha   90.00
_cell.angle_beta   90.00
_cell.angle_gamma   90.00
#
_symmetry.space_group_name_H-M   'P 1'
#
loop_
_entity.id
_entity.type
_entity.pdbx_description
1 polymer ?
#
loop_
_entity_poly.entity_id
_entity_poly.type
_entity_poly.pdbx_seq_one_letter_code
_entity_poly.pdbx_strand_id
1 'polypeptide(L)'
;MKNFSTVVTRAAAAALVACVVAGPVQAAECAFKPNAPDQHRVVKGDTLWDISGAFLQHPWCWPQVWGMNRDEIRNPHWIYPGQIVYFDRARGRLSLSKPGSGDGRGEPPLLRLSPQVRSSGLENDAVQSIPSGVIEPYLTQPLVIEQDQLANAPRI
;
A
#
# COMPACT_ATOMS: atom_id res chain seq x y z
N MET A 1 -32.01 -7.04 -89.26
CA MET A 1 -30.97 -6.14 -89.79
C MET A 1 -30.24 -5.51 -88.61
N LYS A 2 -28.91 -5.63 -88.60
CA LYS A 2 -27.93 -4.67 -88.06
C LYS A 2 -28.08 -4.22 -86.59
N ASN A 3 -27.32 -4.90 -85.72
CA ASN A 3 -26.32 -4.42 -84.75
C ASN A 3 -26.50 -3.01 -84.18
N PHE A 4 -26.39 -2.83 -82.85
CA PHE A 4 -25.43 -1.90 -82.21
C PHE A 4 -25.35 -2.13 -80.69
N SER A 5 -24.11 -2.23 -80.22
CA SER A 5 -23.66 -2.32 -78.83
C SER A 5 -23.79 -0.99 -78.07
N THR A 6 -23.66 -1.09 -76.74
CA THR A 6 -22.88 -0.19 -75.85
C THR A 6 -23.67 0.44 -74.69
N VAL A 7 -23.58 -0.24 -73.55
CA VAL A 7 -23.20 0.20 -72.18
C VAL A 7 -23.28 1.71 -71.85
N VAL A 8 -23.87 2.02 -70.68
CA VAL A 8 -23.25 2.75 -69.54
C VAL A 8 -24.33 3.53 -68.74
N THR A 9 -24.66 2.95 -67.58
CA THR A 9 -24.98 3.54 -66.26
C THR A 9 -25.81 4.83 -66.15
N ARG A 10 -26.86 4.80 -65.31
CA ARG A 10 -27.01 5.64 -64.09
C ARG A 10 -28.39 5.47 -63.45
N ALA A 11 -28.44 4.96 -62.21
CA ALA A 11 -29.34 5.39 -61.13
C ALA A 11 -29.32 4.34 -60.00
N ALA A 12 -28.27 4.35 -59.16
CA ALA A 12 -28.33 3.69 -57.86
C ALA A 12 -28.71 4.77 -56.83
N ALA A 13 -29.95 4.68 -56.36
CA ALA A 13 -30.53 5.59 -55.38
C ALA A 13 -29.94 5.37 -53.99
N ALA A 14 -29.56 6.49 -53.36
CA ALA A 14 -29.62 6.79 -51.92
C ALA A 14 -29.33 5.62 -50.95
N ALA A 15 -28.04 5.39 -50.65
CA ALA A 15 -27.62 4.75 -49.41
C ALA A 15 -27.27 5.84 -48.38
N LEU A 16 -28.06 5.86 -47.30
CA LEU A 16 -27.94 6.71 -46.12
C LEU A 16 -26.49 6.88 -45.63
N VAL A 17 -26.05 8.13 -45.62
CA VAL A 17 -24.85 8.59 -44.91
C VAL A 17 -25.18 8.61 -43.42
N ALA A 18 -24.85 7.52 -42.71
CA ALA A 18 -24.79 7.51 -41.26
C ALA A 18 -23.38 7.97 -40.83
N CYS A 19 -23.19 9.28 -40.74
CA CYS A 19 -22.00 9.87 -40.11
C CYS A 19 -21.96 9.49 -38.63
N VAL A 20 -21.13 8.52 -38.28
CA VAL A 20 -20.69 8.30 -36.90
C VAL A 20 -19.84 9.49 -36.51
N VAL A 21 -20.42 10.40 -35.71
CA VAL A 21 -19.68 11.50 -35.10
C VAL A 21 -18.86 10.93 -33.94
N ALA A 22 -17.71 10.33 -34.27
CA ALA A 22 -16.70 10.00 -33.28
C ALA A 22 -16.02 11.31 -32.85
N GLY A 23 -16.56 11.96 -31.80
CA GLY A 23 -15.88 13.07 -31.16
C GLY A 23 -14.53 12.61 -30.59
N PRO A 24 -13.49 13.47 -30.58
CA PRO A 24 -12.22 13.10 -30.00
C PRO A 24 -12.43 12.80 -28.51
N VAL A 25 -12.19 11.56 -28.11
CA VAL A 25 -11.98 11.22 -26.70
C VAL A 25 -10.74 11.99 -26.27
N GLN A 26 -10.94 13.09 -25.57
CA GLN A 26 -9.86 13.81 -24.92
C GLN A 26 -9.32 12.85 -23.84
N ALA A 27 -8.13 12.32 -24.07
CA ALA A 27 -7.43 11.57 -23.04
C ALA A 27 -7.25 12.51 -21.85
N ALA A 28 -7.88 12.18 -20.73
CA ALA A 28 -7.74 12.96 -19.51
C ALA A 28 -6.26 13.09 -19.17
N GLU A 29 -5.78 14.32 -19.16
CA GLU A 29 -4.38 14.61 -18.92
C GLU A 29 -4.02 14.22 -17.48
N CYS A 30 -2.92 13.50 -17.32
CA CYS A 30 -2.42 13.08 -16.03
C CYS A 30 -1.73 14.27 -15.33
N ALA A 31 -2.56 15.22 -14.90
CA ALA A 31 -2.13 16.44 -14.25
C ALA A 31 -2.08 16.27 -12.72
N PHE A 32 -1.14 16.97 -12.08
CA PHE A 32 -1.04 17.05 -10.63
C PHE A 32 -2.10 17.99 -10.05
N LYS A 33 -2.52 17.73 -8.81
CA LYS A 33 -3.40 18.63 -8.07
C LYS A 33 -2.62 19.87 -7.62
N PRO A 34 -3.20 21.08 -7.70
CA PRO A 34 -2.53 22.29 -7.24
C PRO A 34 -2.25 22.26 -5.72
N ASN A 35 -3.12 21.58 -4.96
CA ASN A 35 -3.06 21.40 -3.51
C ASN A 35 -2.53 20.01 -3.09
N ALA A 36 -1.78 19.31 -3.95
CA ALA A 36 -1.14 18.05 -3.57
C ALA A 36 -0.13 18.27 -2.43
N PRO A 37 0.03 17.31 -1.50
CA PRO A 37 1.10 17.36 -0.50
C PRO A 37 2.49 17.25 -1.15
N ASP A 38 3.54 17.68 -0.46
CA ASP A 38 4.93 17.56 -0.95
C ASP A 38 5.52 16.17 -0.70
N GLN A 39 4.99 15.43 0.28
CA GLN A 39 5.42 14.08 0.62
C GLN A 39 4.26 13.26 1.21
N HIS A 40 4.26 11.95 0.96
CA HIS A 40 3.33 10.99 1.55
C HIS A 40 4.11 9.83 2.17
N ARG A 41 3.80 9.53 3.44
CA ARG A 41 4.32 8.34 4.10
C ARG A 41 3.37 7.19 3.85
N VAL A 42 3.86 6.16 3.18
CA VAL A 42 3.10 4.95 2.87
C VAL A 42 2.68 4.26 4.16
N VAL A 43 1.38 3.99 4.30
CA VAL A 43 0.81 3.23 5.42
C VAL A 43 0.45 1.82 4.95
N LYS A 44 0.31 0.89 5.89
CA LYS A 44 -0.15 -0.48 5.58
C LYS A 44 -1.54 -0.43 4.94
N GLY A 45 -1.64 -0.93 3.71
CA GLY A 45 -2.88 -0.95 2.92
C GLY A 45 -2.86 0.03 1.74
N ASP A 46 -1.93 0.98 1.71
CA ASP A 46 -1.79 1.90 0.59
C ASP A 46 -1.32 1.17 -0.69
N THR A 47 -1.88 1.58 -1.82
CA THR A 47 -1.44 1.15 -3.15
C THR A 47 -0.95 2.33 -3.98
N LEU A 48 -0.27 2.06 -5.10
CA LEU A 48 0.10 3.12 -6.06
C LEU A 48 -1.12 3.87 -6.60
N TRP A 49 -2.28 3.23 -6.64
CA TRP A 49 -3.55 3.87 -6.99
C TRP A 49 -3.94 4.92 -5.96
N ASP A 50 -3.94 4.56 -4.68
CA ASP A 50 -4.32 5.45 -3.58
C ASP A 50 -3.37 6.64 -3.46
N ILE A 51 -2.07 6.35 -3.57
CA ILE A 51 -1.01 7.37 -3.58
C ILE A 51 -1.23 8.31 -4.77
N SER A 52 -1.46 7.77 -5.97
CA SER A 52 -1.72 8.59 -7.15
C SER A 52 -2.99 9.43 -6.99
N GLY A 53 -4.03 8.91 -6.33
CA GLY A 53 -5.22 9.69 -5.98
C GLY A 53 -4.94 10.87 -5.04
N ALA A 54 -3.90 10.79 -4.20
CA ALA A 54 -3.50 11.89 -3.33
C ALA A 54 -2.80 13.03 -4.09
N PHE A 55 -1.96 12.71 -5.09
CA PHE A 55 -1.13 13.69 -5.81
C PHE A 55 -1.69 14.14 -7.17
N LEU A 56 -2.34 13.23 -7.91
CA LEU A 56 -2.86 13.47 -9.24
C LEU A 56 -4.37 13.77 -9.20
N GLN A 57 -4.86 14.50 -10.20
CA GLN A 57 -6.31 14.71 -10.38
C GLN A 57 -7.04 13.39 -10.60
N HIS A 58 -6.37 12.46 -11.28
CA HIS A 58 -6.92 11.22 -11.76
C HIS A 58 -6.09 10.02 -11.27
N PRO A 59 -6.66 9.14 -10.42
CA PRO A 59 -5.89 8.05 -9.80
C PRO A 59 -5.44 6.96 -10.80
N TRP A 60 -6.14 6.80 -11.94
CA TRP A 60 -5.76 5.82 -12.98
C TRP A 60 -4.45 6.15 -13.70
N CYS A 61 -3.88 7.33 -13.48
CA CYS A 61 -2.58 7.74 -14.00
C CYS A 61 -1.39 7.15 -13.22
N TRP A 62 -1.65 6.29 -12.22
CA TRP A 62 -0.62 5.58 -11.48
C TRP A 62 0.39 4.78 -12.35
N PRO A 63 0.06 4.23 -13.55
CA PRO A 63 1.06 3.54 -14.37
C PRO A 63 2.15 4.48 -14.89
N GLN A 64 1.80 5.75 -15.12
CA GLN A 64 2.77 6.77 -15.54
C GLN A 64 3.72 7.12 -14.40
N VAL A 65 3.19 7.28 -13.18
CA VAL A 65 3.97 7.47 -11.96
C VAL A 65 4.92 6.29 -11.73
N TRP A 66 4.42 5.07 -11.89
CA TRP A 66 5.23 3.87 -11.77
C TRP A 66 6.32 3.78 -12.84
N GLY A 67 5.99 4.10 -14.10
CA GLY A 67 6.94 4.10 -15.21
C GLY A 67 8.13 5.02 -14.97
N MET A 68 7.91 6.18 -14.34
CA MET A 68 8.98 7.10 -13.93
C MET A 68 9.87 6.54 -12.82
N ASN A 69 9.36 5.62 -12.00
CA ASN A 69 10.05 5.06 -10.83
C ASN A 69 10.39 3.58 -11.00
N ARG A 70 10.32 3.04 -12.22
CA ARG A 70 10.50 1.62 -12.45
C ARG A 70 11.80 1.12 -11.83
N ASP A 71 12.87 1.91 -11.88
CA ASP A 71 14.23 1.54 -11.42
C ASP A 71 14.29 1.32 -9.91
N GLU A 72 13.45 2.02 -9.15
CA GLU A 72 13.29 1.84 -7.71
C GLU A 72 12.21 0.79 -7.39
N ILE A 73 11.11 0.78 -8.15
CA ILE A 73 9.94 -0.10 -7.96
C ILE A 73 9.81 -1.06 -9.14
N ARG A 74 10.47 -2.22 -9.06
CA ARG A 74 10.43 -3.24 -10.13
C ARG A 74 9.04 -3.85 -10.35
N ASN A 75 8.27 -4.01 -9.28
CA ASN A 75 6.89 -4.49 -9.34
C ASN A 75 5.98 -3.42 -8.72
N PRO A 76 4.89 -3.00 -9.40
CA PRO A 76 3.95 -2.00 -8.89
C PRO A 76 3.41 -2.30 -7.48
N HIS A 77 3.35 -3.58 -7.09
CA HIS A 77 2.85 -4.01 -5.78
C HIS A 77 3.91 -3.97 -4.68
N TRP A 78 5.18 -3.71 -5.01
CA TRP A 78 6.28 -3.64 -4.03
C TRP A 78 6.42 -2.23 -3.45
N ILE A 79 5.35 -1.79 -2.81
CA ILE A 79 5.36 -0.60 -1.95
C ILE A 79 5.29 -1.08 -0.51
N TYR A 80 6.12 -0.51 0.35
CA TYR A 80 6.24 -0.94 1.73
C TYR A 80 5.81 0.16 2.69
N PRO A 81 5.09 -0.19 3.79
CA PRO A 81 4.78 0.75 4.85
C PRO A 81 6.05 1.41 5.39
N GLY A 82 6.01 2.73 5.57
CA GLY A 82 7.13 3.53 6.04
C GLY A 82 7.98 4.16 4.93
N GLN A 83 7.82 3.75 3.67
CA GLN A 83 8.41 4.46 2.53
C GLN A 83 7.83 5.88 2.42
N ILE A 84 8.63 6.81 1.91
CA ILE A 84 8.21 8.19 1.70
C ILE A 84 8.25 8.47 0.20
N VAL A 85 7.09 8.81 -0.36
CA VAL A 85 6.97 9.29 -1.74
C VAL A 85 7.07 10.81 -1.70
N TYR A 86 8.00 11.37 -2.46
CA TYR A 86 8.20 12.81 -2.59
C TYR A 86 7.62 13.32 -3.90
N PHE A 87 7.00 14.49 -3.85
CA PHE A 87 6.56 15.21 -5.03
C PHE A 87 7.55 16.30 -5.39
N ASP A 88 8.27 16.09 -6.50
CA ASP A 88 9.16 17.09 -7.07
C ASP A 88 8.34 18.05 -7.94
N ARG A 89 7.97 19.20 -7.37
CA ARG A 89 7.24 20.26 -8.09
C ARG A 89 8.06 20.90 -9.22
N ALA A 90 9.38 20.88 -9.14
CA ALA A 90 10.23 21.47 -10.17
C ALA A 90 10.27 20.59 -11.43
N ARG A 91 10.23 19.27 -11.26
CA ARG A 91 10.23 18.30 -12.37
C ARG A 91 8.85 17.72 -12.70
N GLY A 92 7.83 18.02 -11.88
CA GLY A 92 6.49 17.46 -12.03
C GLY A 92 6.48 15.93 -11.97
N ARG A 93 7.22 15.33 -11.02
CA ARG A 93 7.27 13.86 -10.87
C ARG A 93 7.19 13.43 -9.42
N LEU A 94 6.68 12.23 -9.19
CA LEU A 94 6.79 11.55 -7.90
C LEU A 94 8.05 10.67 -7.90
N SER A 95 8.79 10.64 -6.81
CA SER A 95 9.97 9.77 -6.61
C SER A 95 10.04 9.22 -5.19
N LEU A 96 10.65 8.04 -4.99
CA LEU A 96 10.94 7.57 -3.62
C LEU A 96 12.22 8.21 -3.07
N SER A 97 13.08 8.69 -3.96
CA SER A 97 14.26 9.48 -3.62
C SER A 97 13.88 10.91 -3.24
N LYS A 98 14.53 11.46 -2.20
CA LYS A 98 14.29 12.83 -1.73
C LYS A 98 14.74 13.85 -2.78
N PRO A 99 13.91 14.80 -3.22
CA PRO A 99 14.32 15.81 -4.19
C PRO A 99 15.49 16.62 -3.61
N GLY A 100 16.63 16.61 -4.32
CA GLY A 100 17.87 17.25 -3.89
C GLY A 100 18.89 16.33 -3.20
N SER A 101 18.58 15.06 -2.93
CA SER A 101 19.63 14.05 -2.73
C SER A 101 20.26 13.80 -4.11
N GLY A 102 21.52 14.18 -4.28
CA GLY A 102 22.22 14.20 -5.57
C GLY A 102 21.96 12.95 -6.42
N ASP A 103 21.83 13.18 -7.72
CA ASP A 103 21.69 12.19 -8.79
C ASP A 103 22.93 11.27 -8.85
N GLY A 104 22.99 10.35 -7.88
CA GLY A 104 24.00 9.33 -7.79
C GLY A 104 23.56 8.15 -8.62
N ARG A 105 23.94 8.15 -9.90
CA ARG A 105 24.03 6.92 -10.70
C ARG A 105 24.66 5.82 -9.85
N GLY A 106 23.83 4.91 -9.33
CA GLY A 106 24.24 3.59 -8.87
C GLY A 106 24.87 3.45 -7.49
N GLU A 107 25.12 4.51 -6.72
CA GLU A 107 25.54 4.34 -5.32
C GLU A 107 24.35 4.54 -4.37
N PRO A 108 23.83 3.49 -3.72
CA PRO A 108 22.93 3.71 -2.60
C PRO A 108 23.67 4.60 -1.60
N PRO A 109 23.02 5.63 -1.01
CA PRO A 109 23.65 6.40 0.04
C PRO A 109 24.22 5.41 1.04
N LEU A 110 25.53 5.50 1.33
CA LEU A 110 26.22 4.66 2.30
C LEU A 110 25.60 4.95 3.68
N LEU A 111 24.45 4.33 3.93
CA LEU A 111 23.77 4.35 5.19
C LEU A 111 24.57 3.42 6.09
N ARG A 112 25.53 3.99 6.80
CA ARG A 112 26.32 3.30 7.80
C ARG A 112 25.38 2.81 8.91
N LEU A 113 24.91 1.57 8.77
CA LEU A 113 24.13 0.86 9.78
C LEU A 113 25.10 0.39 10.86
N SER A 114 24.98 0.93 12.07
CA SER A 114 25.63 0.40 13.26
C SER A 114 24.67 -0.51 14.01
N PRO A 115 25.16 -1.58 14.68
CA PRO A 115 24.34 -2.38 15.59
C PRO A 115 23.64 -1.46 16.60
N GLN A 116 22.33 -1.67 16.79
CA GLN A 116 21.57 -0.98 17.84
C GLN A 116 20.94 -2.02 18.74
N VAL A 117 21.17 -1.88 20.04
CA VAL A 117 20.48 -2.66 21.07
C VAL A 117 19.03 -2.18 21.13
N ARG A 118 18.08 -3.04 20.79
CA ARG A 118 16.66 -2.77 21.06
C ARG A 118 16.39 -3.06 22.52
N SER A 119 16.36 -2.02 23.35
CA SER A 119 15.73 -2.11 24.67
C SER A 119 14.25 -1.85 24.50
N SER A 120 13.44 -2.91 24.39
CA SER A 120 12.02 -2.78 24.74
C SER A 120 11.96 -2.54 26.24
N GLY A 121 11.44 -1.38 26.67
CA GLY A 121 11.29 -1.08 28.09
C GLY A 121 10.49 -2.18 28.79
N LEU A 122 11.06 -2.76 29.85
CA LEU A 122 10.35 -3.64 30.80
C LEU A 122 9.32 -2.86 31.66
N GLU A 123 9.10 -1.59 31.34
CA GLU A 123 8.45 -0.62 32.20
C GLU A 123 6.92 -0.75 32.26
N ASN A 124 6.30 -1.59 31.41
CA ASN A 124 4.84 -1.79 31.40
C ASN A 124 4.38 -3.25 31.52
N ASP A 125 5.28 -4.21 31.72
CA ASP A 125 4.92 -5.64 31.79
C ASP A 125 5.45 -6.27 33.08
N ALA A 126 5.06 -5.69 34.22
CA ALA A 126 5.20 -6.38 35.48
C ALA A 126 4.34 -7.66 35.40
N VAL A 127 4.99 -8.82 35.50
CA VAL A 127 4.29 -10.11 35.52
C VAL A 127 3.26 -10.09 36.64
N GLN A 128 1.99 -10.19 36.28
CA GLN A 128 0.88 -10.17 37.23
C GLN A 128 0.97 -11.38 38.15
N SER A 129 0.66 -11.18 39.44
CA SER A 129 0.57 -12.29 40.38
C SER A 129 -0.54 -13.25 39.96
N ILE A 130 -0.25 -14.55 39.97
CA ILE A 130 -1.25 -15.58 39.73
C ILE A 130 -2.25 -15.57 40.91
N PRO A 131 -3.58 -15.49 40.67
CA PRO A 131 -4.57 -15.49 41.74
C PRO A 131 -4.56 -16.82 42.50
N SER A 132 -4.74 -16.79 43.83
CA SER A 132 -4.66 -17.99 44.68
C SER A 132 -5.66 -19.09 44.28
N GLY A 133 -6.88 -18.71 43.90
CA GLY A 133 -7.93 -19.67 43.56
C GLY A 133 -7.62 -20.55 42.35
N VAL A 134 -6.72 -20.14 41.43
CA VAL A 134 -6.34 -21.00 40.29
C VAL A 134 -5.24 -22.00 40.65
N ILE A 135 -4.46 -21.74 41.70
CA ILE A 135 -3.39 -22.64 42.16
C ILE A 135 -3.85 -23.57 43.27
N GLU A 136 -4.91 -23.23 44.02
CA GLU A 136 -5.43 -24.02 45.15
C GLU A 136 -5.59 -25.53 44.87
N PRO A 137 -6.16 -25.99 43.73
CA PRO A 137 -6.29 -27.43 43.45
C PRO A 137 -4.96 -28.16 43.26
N TYR A 138 -3.88 -27.42 42.97
CA TYR A 138 -2.54 -27.96 42.74
C TYR A 138 -1.64 -27.84 43.97
N LEU A 139 -2.10 -27.16 45.03
CA LEU A 139 -1.37 -27.01 46.28
C LEU A 139 -1.71 -28.15 47.23
N THR A 140 -0.70 -28.89 47.69
CA THR A 140 -0.85 -29.80 48.82
C THR A 140 -0.91 -29.00 50.10
N GLN A 141 -1.98 -29.14 50.87
CA GLN A 141 -2.11 -28.56 52.22
C GLN A 141 -1.83 -29.64 53.28
N PRO A 142 -0.57 -29.89 53.66
CA PRO A 142 -0.28 -30.76 54.78
C PRO A 142 -0.78 -30.11 56.07
N LEU A 143 -1.62 -30.82 56.81
CA LEU A 143 -2.08 -30.39 58.12
C LEU A 143 -0.99 -30.72 59.16
N VAL A 144 -0.37 -29.70 59.75
CA VAL A 144 0.56 -29.86 60.88
C VAL A 144 -0.26 -29.95 62.15
N ILE A 145 -0.16 -31.09 62.86
CA ILE A 145 -0.90 -31.35 64.10
C ILE A 145 0.06 -31.75 65.22
N GLU A 146 -0.35 -31.45 66.46
CA GLU A 146 0.29 -31.95 67.67
C GLU A 146 -0.01 -33.45 67.86
N GLN A 147 0.88 -34.15 68.58
CA GLN A 147 0.92 -35.61 68.67
C GLN A 147 -0.43 -36.26 69.08
N ASP A 148 -1.20 -35.59 69.95
CA ASP A 148 -2.45 -36.12 70.49
C ASP A 148 -3.72 -35.56 69.82
N GLN A 149 -3.61 -34.64 68.85
CA GLN A 149 -4.78 -34.00 68.25
C GLN A 149 -5.59 -34.96 67.37
N LEU A 150 -4.93 -35.87 66.65
CA LEU A 150 -5.64 -36.84 65.81
C LEU A 150 -6.43 -37.86 66.63
N ALA A 151 -5.91 -38.24 67.80
CA ALA A 151 -6.54 -39.21 68.68
C ALA A 151 -7.85 -38.69 69.28
N ASN A 152 -7.93 -37.38 69.55
CA ASN A 152 -9.06 -36.70 70.17
C ASN A 152 -10.05 -36.07 69.16
N ALA A 153 -9.84 -36.29 67.85
CA ALA A 153 -10.70 -35.71 66.84
C ALA A 153 -12.13 -36.30 66.90
N PRO A 154 -13.18 -35.48 66.68
CA PRO A 154 -14.56 -35.96 66.59
C PRO A 154 -14.69 -37.06 65.54
N ARG A 155 -15.36 -38.16 65.89
CA ARG A 155 -15.68 -39.25 64.95
C ARG A 155 -17.18 -39.23 64.62
N ILE A 156 -17.49 -39.48 63.35
CA ILE A 156 -18.85 -39.70 62.82
C ILE A 156 -19.11 -41.19 62.63
#